data_AF-A0A218P3B0-F1
#
_entry.id   AF-A0A218P3B0-F1
#
_cell.length_a   1.000
_cell.length_b   1.000
_cell.length_c   1.000
_cell.angle_alpha   90.00
_cell.angle_beta   90.00
_cell.angle_gamma   90.00
#
_symmetry.space_group_name_H-M   'P 1'
#
loop_
_entity.id
_entity.type
_entity.pdbx_description
1 polymer ?
#
loop_
_entity_poly.entity_id
_entity_poly.type
_entity_poly.pdbx_seq_one_letter_code
_entity_poly.pdbx_strand_id
1 'polypeptide(L)'
;MRVPRWVRPILDLLLTIDFIIEALSGIALYLAPSGKIAEITKWTFLGLNKDVWNALHVYFGFAMIVLVAIHLFVNWNAMICLLRGMIKNRKTNKINVKNVLGIAIVSLLFIGGGGNIFTKKPRK
;
A
#
# COMPACT_ATOMS: atom_id res chain seq x y z
N MET A 1 -6.82 5.99 -25.89
CA MET A 1 -5.59 6.82 -25.87
C MET A 1 -4.40 5.88 -25.81
N ARG A 2 -3.44 5.95 -26.74
CA ARG A 2 -2.19 5.17 -26.65
C ARG A 2 -1.26 5.89 -25.68
N VAL A 3 -1.20 5.42 -24.43
CA VAL A 3 -0.20 5.92 -23.48
C VAL A 3 1.22 5.58 -24.00
N PRO A 4 2.16 6.53 -23.96
CA PRO A 4 3.54 6.28 -24.38
C PRO A 4 4.17 5.14 -23.57
N ARG A 5 4.97 4.29 -24.22
CA ARG A 5 5.55 3.07 -23.61
C ARG A 5 6.42 3.36 -22.37
N TRP A 6 6.99 4.56 -22.30
CA TRP A 6 7.86 5.05 -21.23
C TRP A 6 7.10 5.50 -19.98
N VAL A 7 5.81 5.82 -20.09
CA VAL A 7 5.01 6.32 -18.95
C VAL A 7 4.83 5.25 -17.88
N ARG A 8 4.68 3.98 -18.28
CA ARG A 8 4.50 2.86 -17.35
C ARG A 8 5.71 2.66 -16.43
N PRO A 9 6.95 2.46 -16.92
CA PRO A 9 8.10 2.27 -16.04
C PRO A 9 8.44 3.51 -15.21
N ILE A 10 8.19 4.72 -15.74
CA ILE A 10 8.39 5.96 -14.96
C ILE A 10 7.40 6.02 -13.79
N LEU A 11 6.13 5.72 -14.05
CA LEU A 11 5.10 5.72 -13.03
C LEU A 11 5.39 4.67 -11.95
N ASP A 12 5.81 3.47 -12.35
CA ASP A 12 6.15 2.38 -11.42
C ASP A 12 7.39 2.74 -10.58
N LEU A 13 8.38 3.41 -11.17
CA LEU A 13 9.57 3.88 -10.46
C LEU A 13 9.21 4.99 -9.45
N LEU A 14 8.42 5.98 -9.87
CA LEU A 14 7.94 7.05 -8.99
C LEU A 14 7.15 6.48 -7.83
N LEU A 15 6.23 5.55 -8.10
CA LEU A 15 5.44 4.87 -7.08
C LEU A 15 6.30 4.06 -6.10
N THR A 16 7.37 3.43 -6.60
CA THR A 16 8.30 2.67 -5.75
C THR A 16 9.10 3.60 -4.83
N ILE A 17 9.57 4.73 -5.35
CA ILE A 17 10.29 5.74 -4.55
C ILE A 17 9.36 6.32 -3.48
N ASP A 18 8.14 6.69 -3.87
CA ASP A 18 7.11 7.22 -2.98
C ASP A 18 6.78 6.23 -1.85
N PHE A 19 6.61 4.95 -2.20
CA PHE A 19 6.41 3.86 -1.24
C PHE A 19 7.55 3.73 -0.22
N ILE A 20 8.81 3.90 -0.64
CA ILE A 20 9.96 3.85 0.26
C ILE A 20 9.91 5.01 1.26
N ILE A 21 9.57 6.22 0.80
CA ILE A 21 9.45 7.41 1.66
C ILE A 21 8.30 7.23 2.66
N GLU A 22 7.15 6.72 2.19
CA GLU A 22 6.00 6.40 3.03
C GLU A 22 6.32 5.32 4.07
N ALA A 23 7.02 4.25 3.68
CA ALA A 23 7.42 3.20 4.60
C ALA A 23 8.38 3.72 5.69
N LEU A 24 9.37 4.54 5.30
CA LEU A 24 10.33 5.13 6.24
C LEU A 24 9.65 6.11 7.20
N SER A 25 8.75 6.95 6.70
CA SER A 25 7.99 7.88 7.54
C SER A 25 7.01 7.16 8.47
N GLY A 26 6.37 6.09 8.00
CA GLY A 26 5.53 5.21 8.83
C GLY A 26 6.32 4.52 9.95
N ILE A 27 7.52 4.01 9.66
CA ILE A 27 8.42 3.43 10.67
C ILE A 27 8.86 4.50 11.69
N ALA A 28 9.21 5.69 11.22
CA ALA A 28 9.59 6.81 12.10
C ALA A 28 8.43 7.16 13.05
N LEU A 29 7.20 7.27 12.54
CA LEU A 29 6.02 7.57 13.34
C LEU A 29 5.62 6.43 14.28
N TYR A 30 5.86 5.17 13.89
CA TYR A 30 5.64 4.01 14.75
C TYR A 30 6.57 3.99 15.96
N LEU A 31 7.84 4.37 15.76
CA LEU A 31 8.83 4.49 16.83
C LEU A 31 8.66 5.77 17.66
N ALA A 32 7.95 6.76 17.15
CA ALA A 32 7.79 8.05 17.81
C ALA A 32 6.92 7.92 19.07
N PRO A 33 7.41 8.36 20.26
CA PRO A 33 6.62 8.34 21.49
C PRO A 33 5.40 9.27 21.38
N SER A 34 4.41 9.06 22.26
CA SER A 34 3.16 9.83 22.32
C SER A 34 3.43 11.35 22.28
N GLY A 35 2.60 12.12 21.56
CA GLY A 35 2.87 13.51 21.14
C GLY A 35 3.47 14.43 22.21
N LYS A 36 2.96 14.39 23.44
CA LYS A 36 3.47 15.22 24.55
C LYS A 36 4.86 14.79 25.05
N ILE A 37 5.17 13.49 25.00
CA ILE A 37 6.47 12.95 25.42
C ILE A 37 7.52 13.23 24.35
N ALA A 38 7.16 13.12 23.06
CA ALA A 38 8.07 13.40 21.95
C ALA A 38 8.56 14.87 21.93
N GLU A 39 7.69 15.80 22.28
CA GLU A 39 8.02 17.23 22.37
C GLU A 39 8.95 17.52 23.56
N ILE A 40 8.67 16.89 24.72
CA ILE A 40 9.49 17.05 25.94
C ILE A 40 10.87 16.41 25.80
N THR A 41 10.96 15.24 25.16
CA THR A 41 12.23 14.51 24.99
C THR A 41 13.01 14.95 23.76
N LYS A 42 12.53 15.96 23.01
CA LYS A 42 13.10 16.40 21.72
C LYS A 42 13.40 15.21 20.81
N TRP A 43 12.42 14.32 20.63
CA TRP A 43 12.61 13.13 19.82
C TRP A 43 12.93 13.52 18.38
N THR A 44 14.11 13.11 17.92
CA THR A 44 14.56 13.29 16.54
C THR A 44 14.86 11.93 15.93
N PHE A 45 14.33 11.69 14.74
CA PHE A 45 14.70 10.52 13.94
C PHE A 45 15.38 10.99 12.67
N LEU A 46 16.62 10.53 12.45
CA LEU A 46 17.51 11.00 11.38
C LEU A 46 17.67 12.54 11.35
N GLY A 47 17.65 13.19 12.52
CA GLY A 47 17.80 14.64 12.64
C GLY A 47 16.54 15.46 12.34
N LEU A 48 15.41 14.81 12.07
CA LEU A 48 14.12 15.47 11.84
C LEU A 48 13.16 15.24 13.02
N ASN A 49 12.38 16.27 13.33
CA ASN A 49 11.35 16.22 14.37
C ASN A 49 10.16 15.36 13.94
N LYS A 50 9.42 14.85 14.93
CA LYS A 50 8.18 14.09 14.71
C LYS A 50 7.18 14.82 13.81
N ASP A 51 7.02 16.13 13.97
CA ASP A 51 6.06 16.92 13.19
C ASP A 51 6.40 16.95 11.70
N VAL A 52 7.69 17.00 11.37
CA VAL A 52 8.16 16.97 9.98
C VAL A 52 7.93 15.59 9.38
N TRP A 53 8.23 14.52 10.12
CA TRP A 53 7.91 13.15 9.69
C TRP A 53 6.41 12.94 9.47
N ASN A 54 5.57 13.51 10.34
CA ASN A 54 4.12 13.47 10.19
C ASN A 54 3.65 14.24 8.94
N ALA A 55 4.18 15.44 8.72
CA ALA A 55 3.86 16.21 7.53
C ALA A 55 4.27 15.45 6.26
N LEU A 56 5.49 14.92 6.21
CA LEU A 56 5.97 14.10 5.09
C LEU A 56 5.04 12.91 4.85
N HIS A 57 4.71 12.15 5.88
CA HIS A 57 3.82 10.99 5.77
C HIS A 57 2.44 11.35 5.22
N VAL A 58 1.85 12.47 5.65
CA VAL A 58 0.54 12.88 5.16
C VAL A 58 0.62 13.33 3.70
N TYR A 59 1.59 14.19 3.35
CA TYR A 59 1.72 14.71 1.98
C TYR A 59 2.09 13.61 0.97
N PHE A 60 3.07 12.77 1.30
CA PHE A 60 3.48 11.66 0.45
C PHE A 60 2.41 10.57 0.42
N GLY A 61 1.71 10.28 1.52
CA GLY A 61 0.54 9.40 1.50
C GLY A 61 -0.57 9.86 0.55
N PHE A 62 -0.89 11.15 0.49
CA PHE A 62 -1.83 11.68 -0.51
C PHE A 62 -1.30 11.56 -1.94
N ALA A 63 -0.01 11.83 -2.17
CA ALA A 63 0.63 11.65 -3.47
C ALA A 63 0.58 10.18 -3.93
N MET A 64 0.86 9.23 -3.01
CA MET A 64 0.78 7.80 -3.22
C MET A 64 -0.60 7.39 -3.71
N ILE A 65 -1.68 7.87 -3.08
CA ILE A 65 -3.05 7.56 -3.48
C ILE A 65 -3.32 7.97 -4.94
N VAL A 66 -2.90 9.18 -5.32
CA VAL A 66 -3.05 9.68 -6.69
C VAL A 66 -2.22 8.85 -7.68
N LEU A 67 -0.96 8.57 -7.34
CA LEU A 67 -0.06 7.75 -8.18
C LEU A 67 -0.59 6.32 -8.35
N VAL A 68 -1.10 5.70 -7.29
CA VAL A 68 -1.75 4.37 -7.34
C VAL A 68 -2.98 4.41 -8.25
N ALA A 69 -3.82 5.44 -8.14
CA ALA A 69 -5.01 5.56 -9.00
C ALA A 69 -4.62 5.63 -10.49
N ILE A 70 -3.60 6.43 -10.82
CA ILE A 70 -3.08 6.52 -12.19
C ILE A 70 -2.43 5.18 -12.61
N HIS A 71 -1.67 4.52 -11.73
CA HIS A 71 -1.09 3.20 -11.98
C HIS A 71 -2.16 2.19 -12.38
N LEU A 72 -3.23 2.08 -11.58
CA LEU A 72 -4.33 1.15 -11.82
C LEU A 72 -5.04 1.47 -13.13
N PHE A 73 -5.29 2.74 -13.44
CA PHE A 73 -5.96 3.13 -14.68
C PHE A 73 -5.11 2.80 -15.91
N VAL A 74 -3.81 3.08 -15.87
CA VAL A 74 -2.89 2.80 -16.98
C VAL A 74 -2.67 1.30 -17.19
N ASN A 75 -2.65 0.52 -16.09
CA ASN A 75 -2.34 -0.92 -16.13
C ASN A 75 -3.57 -1.84 -16.02
N TRP A 76 -4.78 -1.27 -16.01
CA TRP A 76 -6.06 -1.97 -15.82
C TRP A 76 -6.22 -3.21 -16.70
N ASN A 77 -5.91 -3.06 -17.99
CA ASN A 77 -6.03 -4.16 -18.96
C ASN A 77 -5.03 -5.29 -18.69
N ALA A 78 -3.82 -4.98 -18.24
CA ALA A 78 -2.81 -5.97 -17.91
C ALA A 78 -3.21 -6.73 -16.64
N MET A 79 -3.71 -6.03 -15.61
CA MET A 79 -4.21 -6.64 -14.38
C MET A 79 -5.37 -7.60 -14.65
N ILE A 80 -6.37 -7.19 -15.46
CA ILE A 80 -7.48 -8.06 -15.83
C ILE A 80 -6.99 -9.27 -16.65
N CYS A 81 -6.03 -9.08 -17.56
CA CYS A 81 -5.46 -10.16 -18.36
C CYS A 81 -4.72 -11.18 -17.49
N LEU A 82 -3.99 -10.71 -16.47
CA LEU A 82 -3.30 -11.54 -15.48
C LEU A 82 -4.29 -12.27 -14.57
N LEU A 83 -5.29 -11.58 -14.03
CA LEU A 83 -6.35 -12.18 -13.21
C LEU A 83 -7.11 -13.25 -14.00
N ARG A 84 -7.49 -12.95 -15.24
CA ARG A 84 -8.11 -13.93 -16.16
C ARG A 84 -7.18 -15.12 -16.41
N GLY A 85 -5.87 -14.90 -16.55
CA GLY A 85 -4.88 -15.96 -16.72
C GLY A 85 -4.67 -16.83 -15.47
N MET A 86 -4.78 -16.25 -14.28
CA MET A 86 -4.69 -17.00 -13.02
C MET A 86 -5.93 -17.86 -12.77
N ILE A 87 -7.11 -17.36 -13.14
CA ILE A 87 -8.38 -18.07 -12.98
C ILE A 87 -8.56 -19.14 -14.06
N LYS A 88 -8.21 -18.81 -15.31
CA LYS A 88 -8.54 -19.61 -16.48
C LYS A 88 -7.30 -19.96 -17.27
N ASN A 89 -7.04 -21.26 -17.42
CA ASN A 89 -5.92 -21.74 -18.22
C ASN A 89 -6.20 -21.48 -19.71
N ARG A 90 -5.40 -20.58 -20.30
CA ARG A 90 -5.61 -20.08 -21.67
C ARG A 90 -5.51 -21.17 -22.76
N LYS A 91 -4.82 -22.29 -22.46
CA LYS A 91 -4.62 -23.42 -23.39
C LYS A 91 -5.74 -24.46 -23.35
N THR A 92 -6.32 -24.72 -22.18
CA THR A 92 -7.28 -25.82 -21.96
C THR A 92 -8.68 -25.34 -21.64
N ASN A 93 -8.90 -24.02 -21.53
CA ASN A 93 -10.17 -23.39 -21.17
C ASN A 93 -10.71 -23.83 -19.78
N LYS A 94 -9.92 -24.58 -19.00
CA LYS A 94 -10.26 -25.07 -17.66
C LYS A 94 -9.92 -24.04 -16.59
N ILE A 95 -10.76 -23.97 -15.56
CA ILE A 95 -10.56 -23.11 -14.39
C ILE A 95 -9.53 -23.77 -13.48
N ASN A 96 -8.53 -23.02 -13.01
CA ASN A 96 -7.59 -23.50 -12.01
C ASN A 96 -8.15 -23.25 -10.61
N VAL A 97 -8.96 -24.20 -10.13
CA VAL A 97 -9.61 -24.15 -8.81
C VAL A 97 -8.61 -23.95 -7.66
N LYS A 98 -7.36 -24.43 -7.77
CA LYS A 98 -6.32 -24.22 -6.75
C LYS A 98 -5.95 -22.73 -6.61
N ASN A 99 -5.79 -22.04 -7.74
CA ASN A 99 -5.47 -20.61 -7.76
C ASN A 99 -6.65 -19.77 -7.25
N VAL A 100 -7.88 -20.13 -7.64
CA VAL A 100 -9.09 -19.43 -7.18
C VAL A 100 -9.26 -19.58 -5.68
N LEU A 101 -9.04 -20.79 -5.14
CA LEU A 101 -9.09 -21.03 -3.69
C LEU A 101 -8.02 -20.22 -2.95
N GLY A 102 -6.80 -20.15 -3.50
CA GLY A 102 -5.72 -19.33 -2.95
C GLY A 102 -6.06 -17.84 -2.88
N ILE A 103 -6.60 -17.26 -3.96
CA ILE A 103 -7.05 -15.87 -3.99
C ILE A 103 -8.17 -15.62 -2.96
N ALA A 104 -9.11 -16.57 -2.83
CA ALA A 104 -10.21 -16.47 -1.88
C ALA A 104 -9.73 -16.48 -0.42
N ILE A 105 -8.78 -17.37 -0.08
CA ILE A 105 -8.20 -17.45 1.27
C ILE A 105 -7.45 -16.16 1.61
N VAL A 106 -6.63 -15.64 0.69
CA VAL A 106 -5.90 -14.37 0.91
C VAL A 106 -6.88 -13.22 1.13
N SER A 107 -7.91 -13.12 0.28
CA SER A 107 -8.96 -12.10 0.43
C SER A 107 -9.67 -12.20 1.79
N LEU A 108 -9.96 -13.43 2.23
CA LEU A 108 -10.58 -13.68 3.53
C LEU A 108 -9.70 -13.27 4.71
N LEU A 109 -8.39 -13.52 4.63
CA LEU A 109 -7.43 -13.12 5.67
C LEU A 109 -7.30 -11.60 5.78
N PHE A 110 -7.31 -10.88 4.65
CA PHE A 110 -7.29 -9.42 4.65
C PHE A 110 -8.56 -8.82 5.28
N ILE A 111 -9.74 -9.39 5.01
CA ILE A 111 -11.02 -8.94 5.59
C ILE A 111 -11.12 -9.33 7.07
N GLY A 112 -10.73 -10.56 7.43
CA GLY A 112 -10.77 -11.07 8.80
C GLY A 112 -9.72 -10.45 9.74
N GLY A 113 -8.56 -10.06 9.22
CA GLY A 113 -7.52 -9.37 9.99
C GLY A 113 -7.93 -7.98 10.48
N GLY A 114 -8.72 -7.25 9.69
CA GLY A 114 -9.22 -5.91 10.06
C GLY A 114 -10.28 -5.91 11.16
N GLY A 115 -11.10 -6.97 11.25
CA GLY A 115 -12.20 -7.06 12.23
C GLY A 115 -11.75 -7.24 13.68
N ASN A 116 -10.59 -7.84 13.91
CA ASN A 116 -10.10 -8.14 15.27
C ASN A 116 -9.43 -6.96 15.98
N ILE A 117 -9.21 -5.84 15.28
CA ILE A 117 -8.60 -4.63 15.86
C ILE A 117 -9.65 -3.74 16.57
N PHE A 118 -10.92 -3.79 16.15
CA PHE A 118 -11.99 -2.96 16.70
C PHE A 118 -12.72 -3.54 17.93
N THR A 119 -12.40 -4.76 18.36
CA THR A 119 -13.05 -5.42 19.50
C THR A 119 -12.31 -5.27 20.82
N LYS A 120 -11.16 -4.56 20.86
CA LYS A 120 -10.46 -4.25 22.12
C LYS A 120 -11.24 -3.18 22.90
N LYS A 121 -12.32 -3.63 23.54
CA LYS A 121 -13.11 -2.93 24.55
C LYS A 121 -12.17 -2.26 25.57
N PRO A 122 -12.36 -0.96 25.90
CA PRO A 122 -11.56 -0.32 26.94
C PRO A 122 -11.74 -1.10 28.24
N ARG A 123 -10.64 -1.60 28.80
CA ARG A 123 -10.62 -2.08 30.18
C ARG A 123 -10.90 -0.87 31.07
N LYS A 124 -11.98 -0.96 31.86
CA LYS A 124 -12.28 -0.03 32.96
C LYS A 124 -11.13 0.01 33.95
#